data_AF-A0A819M4V8-F1
#
_entry.id   AF-A0A819M4V8-F1
#
_cell.length_a   1.000
_cell.length_b   1.000
_cell.length_c   1.000
_cell.angle_alpha   90.00
_cell.angle_beta   90.00
_cell.angle_gamma   90.00
#
_symmetry.space_group_name_H-M   'P 1'
#
loop_
_entity.id
_entity.type
_entity.pdbx_description
1 polymer ?
#
loop_
_entity_poly.entity_id
_entity_poly.type
_entity_poly.pdbx_seq_one_letter_code
_entity_poly.pdbx_strand_id
1 'polypeptide(L)'
;ILLSGSQGVYAFQLRRSLTNPIPFQNRYRDIFLVKVDEQLNDIEYVVLEHNNENSSPAWFVDFVIIKLLLNKQEYFFSVHRWLSIDYFDGKTKITLSSNTQKIPSNENLLENRSNGTYKYEYKSIIV
;
A
#
# COMPACT_ATOMS: atom_id res chain seq x y z
N ILE A 1 1.62 -5.70 -6.32
CA ILE A 1 2.22 -4.37 -6.09
C ILE A 1 3.52 -4.28 -6.88
N LEU A 2 3.81 -3.13 -7.49
CA LEU A 2 5.10 -2.85 -8.11
C LEU A 2 5.76 -1.70 -7.35
N LEU A 3 7.05 -1.82 -7.08
CA LEU A 3 7.87 -0.76 -6.49
C LEU A 3 8.94 -0.37 -7.50
N SER A 4 9.00 0.91 -7.86
CA SER A 4 10.11 1.47 -8.64
C SER A 4 11.05 2.19 -7.70
N GLY A 5 12.33 1.89 -7.81
CA GLY A 5 13.40 2.70 -7.21
C GLY A 5 14.49 2.97 -8.22
N SER A 6 15.53 3.67 -7.79
CA SER A 6 16.64 4.10 -8.66
C SER A 6 17.35 2.98 -9.43
N GLN A 7 17.30 1.74 -8.93
CA GLN A 7 17.97 0.57 -9.52
C GLN A 7 17.05 -0.30 -10.38
N GLY A 8 15.74 -0.04 -10.38
CA GLY A 8 14.79 -0.80 -11.19
C GLY A 8 13.39 -0.91 -10.61
N VAL A 9 12.60 -1.78 -11.25
CA VAL A 9 11.21 -2.04 -10.92
C VAL A 9 11.07 -3.46 -10.38
N TYR A 10 10.45 -3.59 -9.22
CA TYR A 10 10.30 -4.84 -8.48
C TYR A 10 8.82 -5.18 -8.32
N ALA A 11 8.42 -6.36 -8.77
CA ALA A 11 7.04 -6.83 -8.73
C ALA A 11 6.84 -7.84 -7.59
N PHE A 12 5.84 -7.60 -6.74
CA PHE A 12 5.48 -8.51 -5.66
C PHE A 12 4.01 -8.91 -5.73
N GLN A 13 3.77 -10.21 -5.66
CA GLN A 13 2.45 -10.74 -5.37
C GLN A 13 2.30 -10.92 -3.86
N LEU A 14 1.44 -10.11 -3.25
CA LEU A 14 1.19 -10.09 -1.82
C LEU A 14 0.22 -11.22 -1.45
N ARG A 15 0.75 -12.37 -1.03
CA ARG A 15 -0.06 -13.58 -0.75
C ARG A 15 -0.28 -13.87 0.73
N ARG A 16 0.68 -13.53 1.59
CA ARG A 16 0.65 -13.89 3.01
C ARG A 16 0.77 -12.65 3.87
N SER A 17 -0.35 -12.23 4.42
CA SER A 17 -0.39 -11.16 5.42
C SER A 17 0.21 -11.67 6.74
N LEU A 18 0.94 -10.79 7.42
CA LEU A 18 1.49 -11.02 8.76
C LEU A 18 0.46 -10.74 9.85
N THR A 19 -0.59 -9.99 9.55
CA THR A 19 -1.61 -9.56 10.51
C THR A 19 -2.92 -10.33 10.37
N ASN A 20 -3.27 -10.80 9.17
CA ASN A 20 -4.55 -11.46 8.92
C ASN A 20 -4.36 -12.82 8.23
N PRO A 21 -5.10 -13.88 8.64
CA PRO A 21 -5.07 -15.18 7.97
C PRO A 21 -5.58 -15.12 6.52
N ILE A 22 -6.55 -14.24 6.27
CA ILE A 22 -7.12 -13.99 4.95
C ILE A 22 -6.76 -12.53 4.57
N PRO A 23 -5.87 -12.32 3.59
CA PRO A 23 -5.50 -10.98 3.16
C PRO A 23 -6.62 -10.22 2.45
N PHE A 24 -6.52 -8.90 2.42
CA PHE A 24 -7.40 -7.98 1.70
C PHE A 24 -8.87 -8.09 2.10
N GLN A 25 -9.14 -8.52 3.33
CA GLN A 25 -10.49 -8.50 3.88
C GLN A 25 -10.92 -7.07 4.18
N ASN A 26 -12.21 -6.79 3.98
CA ASN A 26 -12.78 -5.50 4.31
C ASN A 26 -12.52 -5.18 5.79
N ARG A 27 -12.22 -3.91 6.10
CA ARG A 27 -11.98 -3.39 7.47
C ARG A 27 -10.69 -3.85 8.14
N TYR A 28 -9.89 -4.67 7.46
CA TYR A 28 -8.60 -5.10 7.99
C TYR A 28 -7.45 -4.34 7.33
N ARG A 29 -6.39 -4.23 8.13
CA ARG A 29 -5.09 -3.71 7.71
C ARG A 29 -4.15 -4.88 7.55
N ASP A 30 -3.57 -5.02 6.37
CA ASP A 30 -2.63 -6.09 6.06
C ASP A 30 -1.20 -5.57 6.08
N ILE A 31 -0.32 -6.25 6.81
CA ILE A 31 1.13 -6.04 6.75
C ILE A 31 1.73 -7.18 5.94
N PHE A 32 2.56 -6.86 4.95
CA PHE A 32 3.32 -7.84 4.20
C PHE A 32 4.81 -7.62 4.43
N LEU A 33 5.60 -8.70 4.37
CA LEU A 33 7.05 -8.60 4.29
C LEU A 33 7.49 -9.16 2.93
N VAL A 34 8.19 -8.33 2.17
CA VAL A 34 8.73 -8.69 0.86
C VAL A 34 10.25 -8.62 0.90
N LYS A 35 10.92 -9.51 0.16
CA LYS A 35 12.37 -9.52 0.02
C LYS A 35 12.73 -9.05 -1.39
N VAL A 36 13.73 -8.18 -1.46
CA VAL A 36 14.38 -7.78 -2.70
C VAL A 36 15.82 -8.31 -2.65
N ASP A 37 16.30 -8.88 -3.75
CA ASP A 37 17.68 -9.42 -3.81
C ASP A 37 18.72 -8.29 -3.92
N GLU A 38 18.31 -7.16 -4.49
CA GLU A 38 19.10 -5.94 -4.59
C GLU A 38 18.62 -4.87 -3.60
N GLN A 39 19.49 -3.91 -3.31
CA GLN A 39 19.13 -2.81 -2.43
C GLN A 39 18.16 -1.86 -3.12
N LEU A 40 16.91 -1.86 -2.63
CA LEU A 40 15.91 -0.88 -3.02
C LEU A 40 16.21 0.45 -2.30
N ASN A 41 16.66 1.44 -3.07
CA ASN A 41 16.92 2.80 -2.61
C ASN A 41 16.03 3.78 -3.36
N ASP A 42 15.54 4.80 -2.65
CA ASP A 42 14.75 5.90 -3.19
C ASP A 42 13.58 5.41 -4.07
N ILE A 43 12.46 5.05 -3.43
CA ILE A 43 11.21 4.71 -4.13
C ILE A 43 10.80 5.92 -4.94
N GLU A 44 10.57 5.74 -6.23
CA GLU A 44 10.11 6.77 -7.18
C GLU A 44 8.59 6.70 -7.36
N TYR A 45 8.05 5.49 -7.47
CA TYR A 45 6.62 5.26 -7.52
C TYR A 45 6.25 3.85 -7.06
N VAL A 46 5.01 3.70 -6.64
CA VAL A 46 4.37 2.42 -6.33
C VAL A 46 3.15 2.23 -7.23
N VAL A 47 2.93 0.99 -7.67
CA VAL A 47 1.71 0.59 -8.38
C VAL A 47 0.93 -0.41 -7.52
N LEU A 48 -0.32 -0.07 -7.22
CA LEU A 48 -1.28 -1.01 -6.65
C LEU A 48 -2.14 -1.53 -7.78
N GLU A 49 -2.33 -2.85 -7.81
CA GLU A 49 -3.08 -3.53 -8.86
C GLU A 49 -3.64 -4.85 -8.34
N HIS A 50 -4.86 -5.19 -8.76
CA HIS A 50 -5.46 -6.50 -8.57
C HIS A 50 -6.16 -6.95 -9.86
N ASN A 51 -6.29 -8.26 -10.03
CA ASN A 51 -6.89 -8.90 -11.21
C ASN A 51 -8.42 -9.04 -11.14
N ASN A 52 -9.05 -8.41 -10.14
CA ASN A 52 -10.49 -8.49 -9.88
C ASN A 52 -11.04 -9.91 -9.61
N GLU A 53 -10.18 -10.85 -9.21
CA GLU A 53 -10.61 -12.21 -8.83
C GLU A 53 -11.09 -12.28 -7.36
N ASN A 54 -11.75 -13.38 -7.01
CA ASN A 54 -12.37 -13.70 -5.71
C ASN A 54 -13.77 -13.08 -5.49
N SER A 55 -14.43 -13.48 -4.40
CA SER A 55 -15.83 -13.11 -4.10
C SER A 55 -16.04 -11.64 -3.67
N SER A 56 -14.97 -10.91 -3.35
CA SER A 56 -15.04 -9.50 -2.94
C SER A 56 -13.81 -8.72 -3.44
N PRO A 57 -13.70 -8.53 -4.77
CA PRO A 57 -12.51 -8.01 -5.40
C PRO A 57 -12.35 -6.49 -5.23
N ALA A 58 -13.41 -5.78 -4.84
CA ALA A 58 -13.38 -4.33 -4.66
C ALA A 58 -12.49 -3.92 -3.48
N TRP A 59 -11.51 -3.05 -3.73
CA TRP A 59 -10.58 -2.56 -2.72
C TRP A 59 -10.74 -1.05 -2.57
N PHE A 60 -11.30 -0.59 -1.45
CA PHE A 60 -11.07 0.81 -1.07
C PHE A 60 -9.71 0.91 -0.42
N VAL A 61 -8.79 1.67 -1.01
CA VAL A 61 -7.46 1.89 -0.46
C VAL A 61 -7.41 3.30 0.12
N ASP A 62 -7.18 3.39 1.42
CA ASP A 62 -7.02 4.66 2.11
C ASP A 62 -5.60 5.21 1.90
N PHE A 63 -4.60 4.46 2.35
CA PHE A 63 -3.19 4.76 2.17
C PHE A 63 -2.35 3.48 2.04
N VAL A 64 -1.13 3.64 1.54
CA VAL A 64 -0.08 2.62 1.55
C VAL A 64 1.16 3.16 2.22
N ILE A 65 1.74 2.34 3.08
CA ILE A 65 3.02 2.61 3.74
C ILE A 65 4.04 1.61 3.23
N ILE A 66 5.18 2.10 2.76
CA ILE A 66 6.34 1.28 2.38
C ILE A 66 7.46 1.52 3.38
N LYS A 67 7.88 0.48 4.11
CA LYS A 67 9.02 0.56 5.04
C LYS A 67 10.24 -0.18 4.50
N LEU A 68 11.29 0.57 4.20
CA LEU A 68 12.58 0.02 3.83
C LEU A 68 13.41 -0.22 5.10
N LEU A 69 13.54 -1.49 5.48
CA LEU A 69 14.10 -1.88 6.79
C LEU A 69 15.60 -1.59 6.91
N LEU A 70 16.38 -1.75 5.84
CA LEU A 70 17.84 -1.61 5.86
C LEU A 70 18.29 -0.15 5.96
N ASN A 71 17.63 0.75 5.24
CA ASN A 71 17.95 2.19 5.21
C ASN A 71 17.04 3.01 6.13
N LYS A 72 16.15 2.35 6.91
CA LYS A 72 15.22 2.96 7.87
C LYS A 72 14.37 4.07 7.25
N GLN A 73 13.93 3.88 6.01
CA GLN A 73 13.14 4.87 5.29
C GLN A 73 11.67 4.45 5.21
N GLU A 74 10.77 5.41 5.33
CA GLU A 74 9.33 5.21 5.19
C GLU A 74 8.75 6.12 4.12
N TYR A 75 7.83 5.58 3.33
CA TYR A 75 7.09 6.30 2.31
C TYR A 75 5.60 6.15 2.59
N PHE A 76 4.90 7.26 2.57
CA PHE A 76 3.46 7.30 2.75
C PHE A 76 2.79 7.75 1.47
N PHE A 77 1.89 6.93 0.94
CA PHE A 77 1.11 7.24 -0.25
C PHE A 77 -0.37 7.32 0.11
N SER A 78 -0.93 8.53 0.07
CA SER A 78 -2.37 8.73 0.20
C SER A 78 -3.07 8.31 -1.10
N VAL A 79 -4.09 7.44 -1.01
CA VAL A 79 -4.78 6.91 -2.20
C VAL A 79 -6.25 7.32 -2.22
N HIS A 80 -6.96 7.12 -1.10
CA HIS A 80 -8.36 7.53 -0.87
C HIS A 80 -9.30 7.25 -2.06
N ARG A 81 -9.25 6.03 -2.62
CA ARG A 81 -10.09 5.66 -3.77
C ARG A 81 -10.44 4.17 -3.77
N TRP A 82 -11.50 3.85 -4.49
CA TRP A 82 -11.79 2.49 -4.89
C TRP A 82 -10.89 2.05 -6.04
N LEU A 83 -10.37 0.84 -5.93
CA LEU A 83 -9.82 0.02 -7.00
C LEU A 83 -10.78 -1.14 -7.21
N SER A 84 -11.61 -1.04 -8.25
CA SER A 84 -12.66 -2.00 -8.56
C SER A 84 -13.23 -1.71 -9.95
N ILE A 85 -13.71 -2.74 -10.64
CA ILE A 85 -14.45 -2.57 -11.90
C ILE A 85 -15.85 -1.98 -11.69
N ASP A 86 -16.46 -2.19 -10.51
CA ASP A 86 -17.86 -1.84 -10.24
C ASP A 86 -18.01 -0.50 -9.48
N TYR A 87 -16.90 0.09 -9.02
CA TYR A 87 -16.91 1.30 -8.19
C TYR A 87 -15.98 2.39 -8.74
N PHE A 88 -16.31 3.64 -8.41
CA PHE A 88 -15.54 4.84 -8.74
C PHE A 88 -15.31 5.00 -10.25
N ASP A 89 -14.09 4.81 -10.76
CA ASP A 89 -13.74 4.96 -12.18
C ASP A 89 -13.51 3.62 -12.90
N GLY A 90 -13.90 2.50 -12.28
CA GLY A 90 -13.79 1.17 -12.88
C GLY A 90 -12.35 0.65 -12.99
N LYS A 91 -11.36 1.33 -12.41
CA LYS A 91 -9.95 0.93 -12.48
C LYS A 91 -9.57 0.06 -11.31
N THR A 92 -8.85 -1.02 -11.58
CA THR A 92 -8.26 -1.92 -10.57
C THR A 92 -6.79 -1.63 -10.30
N LYS A 93 -6.26 -0.53 -10.88
CA LYS A 93 -4.85 -0.15 -10.87
C LYS A 93 -4.66 1.34 -10.60
N ILE A 94 -3.67 1.69 -9.80
CA ILE A 94 -3.20 3.07 -9.60
C ILE A 94 -1.67 3.11 -9.48
N THR A 95 -1.05 4.14 -10.06
CA THR A 95 0.35 4.50 -9.87
C THR A 95 0.45 5.74 -8.99
N LEU A 96 1.31 5.71 -7.97
CA LEU A 96 1.50 6.77 -6.98
C LEU A 96 2.97 7.16 -6.92
N SER A 97 3.30 8.41 -7.24
CA SER A 97 4.69 8.91 -7.22
C SER A 97 5.11 9.35 -5.81
N SER A 98 6.37 9.10 -5.46
CA SER A 98 6.95 9.38 -4.13
C SER A 98 7.29 10.85 -3.88
N ASN A 99 7.04 11.72 -4.86
CA ASN A 99 7.31 13.16 -4.82
C ASN A 99 6.61 13.88 -3.66
N THR A 100 5.77 13.17 -2.90
CA THR A 100 4.96 13.65 -1.80
C THR A 100 5.33 12.85 -0.54
N GLN A 101 6.19 13.43 0.31
CA GLN A 101 6.48 13.03 1.70
C GLN A 101 7.38 11.79 1.91
N LYS A 102 8.71 12.01 1.78
CA LYS A 102 9.73 11.20 2.47
C LYS A 102 9.67 11.57 3.95
N ILE A 103 9.08 10.71 4.78
CA ILE A 103 8.93 10.99 6.21
C ILE A 103 10.13 10.37 6.95
N PRO A 104 10.90 11.15 7.72
CA PRO A 104 11.93 10.62 8.62
C PRO A 104 11.30 9.61 9.59
N SER A 105 11.92 8.44 9.75
CA SER A 105 11.41 7.29 10.51
C SER A 105 11.15 7.55 12.00
N ASN A 106 11.52 8.72 12.50
CA ASN A 106 11.29 9.23 13.84
C ASN A 106 9.92 9.94 14.02
N GLU A 107 9.08 10.04 12.99
CA GLU A 107 7.68 10.52 13.12
C GLU A 107 6.66 9.37 13.12
N ASN A 108 6.00 9.13 14.26
CA ASN A 108 4.87 8.20 14.38
C ASN A 108 3.58 8.81 13.76
N LEU A 109 3.43 8.70 12.44
CA LEU A 109 2.25 9.23 11.74
C LEU A 109 0.94 8.48 12.02
N LEU A 110 1.02 7.26 12.54
CA LEU A 110 -0.15 6.42 12.82
C LEU A 110 -0.88 6.84 14.11
N GLU A 111 -0.21 7.48 15.06
CA GLU A 111 -0.82 7.89 16.33
C GLU A 111 -1.60 9.21 16.21
N ASN A 112 -1.27 10.07 15.23
CA ASN A 112 -1.85 11.41 15.11
C ASN A 112 -3.15 11.50 14.27
N ARG A 113 -3.62 10.42 13.65
CA ARG A 113 -4.77 10.46 12.72
C ARG A 113 -5.98 9.61 13.11
N SER A 114 -5.98 9.00 14.29
CA SER A 114 -7.12 8.25 14.85
C SER A 114 -8.31 9.13 15.29
N ASN A 115 -8.23 10.47 15.19
CA ASN A 115 -9.31 11.38 15.62
C ASN A 115 -10.32 11.78 14.53
N GLY A 116 -10.26 11.18 13.33
CA GLY A 116 -11.25 11.39 12.27
C GLY A 116 -12.18 10.20 12.11
N THR A 117 -13.38 10.27 12.67
CA THR A 117 -14.49 9.34 12.37
C THR A 117 -14.91 9.48 10.90
N TYR A 118 -14.20 8.84 9.98
CA TYR A 118 -14.66 8.64 8.61
C TYR A 118 -15.34 7.28 8.51
N LYS A 119 -16.62 7.35 8.14
CA LYS A 119 -17.59 6.25 8.20
C LYS A 119 -17.64 5.48 6.87
N TYR A 120 -16.49 5.14 6.31
CA TYR A 120 -16.40 4.26 5.14
C TYR A 120 -15.51 3.05 5.46
N GLU A 121 -15.79 1.93 4.82
CA GLU A 121 -15.20 0.63 5.16
C GLU A 121 -13.88 0.43 4.40
N TYR A 122 -12.74 0.49 5.10
CA TYR A 122 -11.43 0.66 4.45
C TYR A 122 -10.62 -0.65 4.38
N LYS A 123 -9.84 -0.82 3.29
CA LYS A 123 -8.69 -1.73 3.23
C LYS A 123 -7.42 -0.88 3.30
N SER A 124 -6.48 -1.25 4.17
CA SER A 124 -5.18 -0.58 4.24
C SER A 124 -4.06 -1.60 4.11
N ILE A 125 -3.04 -1.28 3.31
CA ILE A 125 -1.90 -2.17 3.04
C ILE A 125 -0.63 -1.46 3.57
N ILE A 126 0.08 -2.11 4.49
CA ILE A 126 1.49 -1.81 4.75
C ILE A 126 2.31 -2.86 4.06
N VAL A 127 3.34 -2.42 3.34
CA VAL A 127 4.39 -3.29 2.82
C VAL A 127 5.71 -2.93 3.48
#